data_AF-G4YEA7-F1
#
_entry.id   AF-G4YEA7-F1
#
_cell.length_a   1.000
_cell.length_b   1.000
_cell.length_c   1.000
_cell.angle_alpha   90.00
_cell.angle_beta   90.00
_cell.angle_gamma   90.00
#
_symmetry.space_group_name_H-M   'P 1'
#
loop_
_entity.id
_entity.type
_entity.pdbx_description
1 polymer ?
#
loop_
_entity_poly.entity_id
_entity_poly.type
_entity_poly.pdbx_seq_one_letter_code
_entity_poly.pdbx_strand_id
1 'polypeptide(L)'
;MVERRLKCSSKTCSGFGVCSAIWKVDECTDQDKWRILVNSNGHSQGVLRPMKTFIAAQDEAGLPPRVILVNIKKQADIKPSSGGWPELSQIQNASKRIRREQGAKNSIKSIHKLAR
;
A
#
# COMPACT_ATOMS: atom_id res chain seq x y z
N MET A 1 -5.79 -20.65 25.90
CA MET A 1 -5.12 -19.66 25.02
C MET A 1 -5.19 -18.30 25.70
N VAL A 2 -4.07 -17.57 25.72
CA VAL A 2 -3.92 -16.26 26.35
C VAL A 2 -3.79 -15.21 25.25
N GLU A 3 -4.60 -14.16 25.31
CA GLU A 3 -4.50 -13.03 24.39
C GLU A 3 -3.26 -12.19 24.71
N ARG A 4 -2.43 -11.93 23.70
CA ARG A 4 -1.31 -10.98 23.74
C ARG A 4 -1.42 -9.97 22.62
N ARG A 5 -0.77 -8.83 22.81
CA ARG A 5 -0.67 -7.75 21.80
C ARG A 5 0.78 -7.56 21.41
N LEU A 6 1.11 -7.83 20.14
CA LEU A 6 2.44 -7.59 19.59
C LEU A 6 2.49 -6.22 18.92
N LYS A 7 3.50 -5.42 19.25
CA LYS A 7 3.80 -4.15 18.59
C LYS A 7 4.80 -4.37 17.46
N CYS A 8 4.72 -3.55 16.41
CA CYS A 8 5.71 -3.55 15.35
C CYS A 8 7.10 -3.13 15.85
N SER A 9 8.10 -3.97 15.60
CA SER A 9 9.52 -3.75 15.89
C SER A 9 10.38 -3.63 14.62
N SER A 10 9.76 -3.52 13.45
CA SER A 10 10.49 -3.43 12.18
C SER A 10 11.41 -2.20 12.13
N LYS A 11 12.70 -2.43 11.85
CA LYS A 11 13.70 -1.36 11.63
C LYS A 11 13.29 -0.38 10.53
N THR A 12 12.51 -0.85 9.56
CA THR A 12 12.00 -0.01 8.48
C THR A 12 10.95 0.96 9.02
N CYS A 13 10.11 0.53 9.95
CA CYS A 13 9.08 1.38 10.54
C CYS A 13 9.66 2.40 11.53
N SER A 14 10.71 2.04 12.29
CA SER A 14 11.35 2.98 13.22
C SER A 14 11.92 4.22 12.53
N GLY A 15 12.33 4.11 11.26
CA GLY A 15 12.80 5.25 10.46
C GLY A 15 11.72 6.26 10.06
N PHE A 16 10.43 5.90 10.15
CA PHE A 16 9.30 6.76 9.79
C PHE A 16 8.47 7.23 11.00
N GLY A 17 8.87 6.86 12.23
CA GLY A 17 8.18 7.19 13.48
C GLY A 17 7.61 5.98 14.23
N VAL A 18 6.74 6.22 15.21
CA VAL A 18 6.11 5.14 16.00
C VAL A 18 5.07 4.42 15.13
N CYS A 19 5.32 3.14 14.85
CA CYS A 19 4.39 2.31 14.11
C CYS A 19 3.16 1.97 14.96
N SER A 20 1.97 2.36 14.50
CA SER A 20 0.70 2.10 15.19
C SER A 20 0.16 0.68 14.95
N ALA A 21 0.89 -0.18 14.23
CA ALA A 21 0.47 -1.55 13.98
C ALA A 21 0.59 -2.38 15.27
N ILE A 22 -0.56 -2.88 15.73
CA ILE A 22 -0.69 -3.79 16.86
C ILE A 22 -1.41 -5.03 16.35
N TRP A 23 -0.80 -6.20 16.53
CA TRP A 23 -1.43 -7.48 16.21
C TRP A 23 -1.96 -8.13 17.48
N LYS A 24 -3.21 -8.57 17.42
CA LYS A 24 -3.79 -9.44 18.43
C LYS A 24 -3.34 -10.86 18.15
N VAL A 25 -2.73 -11.50 19.14
CA VAL A 25 -2.18 -12.85 19.03
C VAL A 25 -2.70 -13.68 20.17
N ASP A 26 -3.21 -14.87 19.86
CA ASP A 26 -3.60 -15.84 20.88
C ASP A 26 -2.47 -16.86 21.03
N GLU A 27 -1.90 -16.93 22.22
CA GLU A 27 -0.82 -17.87 22.57
C GLU A 27 -1.41 -19.07 23.31
N CYS A 28 -1.00 -20.28 22.93
CA CYS A 28 -1.23 -21.50 23.69
C CYS A 28 0.04 -21.84 24.46
N THR A 29 0.07 -21.54 25.76
CA THR A 29 1.23 -21.75 26.66
C THR A 29 1.64 -23.21 26.80
N ASP A 30 0.70 -24.15 26.63
CA ASP A 30 0.96 -25.58 26.80
C ASP A 30 1.66 -26.21 25.59
N GLN A 31 1.57 -25.58 24.41
CA GLN A 31 2.14 -26.10 23.17
C GLN A 31 3.17 -25.16 22.53
N ASP A 32 3.48 -24.04 23.18
CA ASP A 32 4.30 -22.94 22.63
C ASP A 32 3.91 -22.56 21.19
N LYS A 33 2.60 -22.49 20.95
CA LYS A 33 2.02 -22.20 19.64
C LYS A 33 1.26 -20.90 19.64
N TRP A 34 1.40 -20.18 18.54
CA TRP A 34 0.88 -18.83 18.37
C TRP A 34 -0.14 -18.81 17.24
N ARG A 35 -1.29 -18.19 17.48
CA ARG A 35 -2.32 -17.90 16.47
C ARG A 35 -2.39 -16.39 16.28
N ILE A 36 -1.81 -15.91 15.18
CA ILE A 36 -1.80 -14.49 14.84
C ILE A 36 -3.00 -14.22 13.93
N LEU A 37 -3.97 -13.45 14.43
CA LEU A 37 -5.09 -12.96 13.63
C LEU A 37 -4.68 -11.62 13.02
N VAL A 38 -4.15 -11.66 11.80
CA VAL A 38 -3.79 -10.46 11.06
C VAL A 38 -5.07 -9.84 10.49
N ASN A 39 -5.41 -8.62 10.89
CA ASN A 39 -6.33 -7.81 10.13
C ASN A 39 -5.69 -7.47 8.77
N SER A 40 -6.48 -7.42 7.69
CA SER A 40 -6.02 -7.10 6.33
C SER A 40 -5.38 -5.71 6.18
N ASN A 41 -5.36 -4.92 7.26
CA ASN A 41 -4.59 -3.69 7.41
C ASN A 41 -3.09 -3.99 7.63
N GLY A 42 -2.45 -4.68 6.68
CA GLY A 42 -0.99 -4.70 6.61
C GLY A 42 -0.47 -3.27 6.47
N HIS A 43 0.70 -2.96 7.07
CA HIS A 43 1.34 -1.63 7.16
C HIS A 43 0.81 -0.63 6.12
N SER A 44 -0.32 0.00 6.43
CA SER A 44 -0.82 1.09 5.63
C SER A 44 0.05 2.25 6.07
N GLN A 45 1.17 2.48 5.36
CA GLN A 45 1.87 3.76 5.40
C GLN A 45 0.80 4.85 5.31
N GLY A 46 0.46 5.44 6.46
CA GLY A 46 -0.76 6.23 6.67
C GLY A 46 -0.77 7.51 5.85
N VAL A 47 0.35 7.84 5.22
CA VAL A 47 0.56 9.11 4.52
C VAL A 47 0.35 8.97 3.00
N LEU A 48 0.10 7.77 2.49
CA LEU A 48 -0.02 7.51 1.04
C LEU A 48 -1.45 7.34 0.54
N ARG A 49 -2.51 7.43 1.37
CA ARG A 49 -3.88 7.19 0.87
C ARG A 49 -4.31 8.15 -0.25
N PRO A 50 -4.17 9.48 -0.13
CA PRO A 50 -4.57 10.40 -1.19
C PRO A 50 -3.71 10.22 -2.45
N MET A 51 -2.39 10.14 -2.28
CA MET A 51 -1.45 9.91 -3.39
C MET A 51 -1.68 8.58 -4.09
N LYS A 52 -1.97 7.48 -3.37
CA LYS A 52 -2.25 6.17 -3.96
C LYS A 52 -3.54 6.19 -4.77
N THR A 53 -4.60 6.80 -4.25
CA THR A 53 -5.86 6.93 -5.00
C THR A 53 -5.65 7.75 -6.28
N PHE A 54 -4.90 8.85 -6.19
CA PHE A 54 -4.57 9.67 -7.35
C PHE A 54 -3.71 8.92 -8.38
N ILE A 55 -2.66 8.21 -7.93
CA ILE A 55 -1.82 7.38 -8.81
C ILE A 55 -2.68 6.32 -9.50
N ALA A 56 -3.60 5.66 -8.77
CA ALA A 56 -4.48 4.66 -9.35
C ALA A 56 -5.38 5.23 -10.45
N ALA A 57 -5.99 6.41 -10.22
CA ALA A 57 -6.84 7.07 -11.21
C ALA A 57 -6.05 7.48 -12.47
N GLN A 58 -4.83 7.98 -12.29
CA GLN A 58 -3.98 8.38 -13.42
C GLN A 58 -3.41 7.15 -14.18
N ASP A 59 -3.08 6.08 -13.46
CA ASP A 59 -2.65 4.80 -14.08
C ASP A 59 -3.80 4.17 -14.87
N GLU A 60 -5.04 4.25 -14.37
CA GLU A 60 -6.25 3.83 -15.08
C GLU A 60 -6.50 4.66 -16.35
N ALA A 61 -6.21 5.96 -16.31
CA ALA A 61 -6.20 6.82 -17.51
C ALA A 61 -5.05 6.53 -18.48
N GLY A 62 -4.18 5.56 -18.19
CA GLY A 62 -3.07 5.15 -19.06
C GLY A 62 -1.87 6.09 -19.03
N LEU A 63 -1.77 6.99 -18.04
CA LEU A 63 -0.70 7.98 -17.98
C LEU A 63 0.62 7.33 -17.54
N PRO A 64 1.76 7.69 -18.17
CA PRO A 64 3.04 7.13 -17.79
C PRO A 64 3.50 7.65 -16.41
N PRO A 65 4.26 6.87 -15.63
CA PRO A 65 4.66 7.23 -14.27
C PRO A 65 5.33 8.60 -14.11
N ARG A 66 6.07 9.06 -15.14
CA ARG A 66 6.69 10.40 -15.16
C ARG A 66 5.64 11.53 -15.20
N VAL A 67 4.55 11.35 -15.94
CA VAL A 67 3.45 12.32 -16.01
C VAL A 67 2.65 12.30 -14.72
N ILE A 68 2.39 11.11 -14.16
CA ILE A 68 1.73 10.97 -12.86
C ILE A 68 2.48 11.73 -11.77
N LEU A 69 3.82 11.64 -11.75
CA LEU A 69 4.68 12.38 -10.80
C LEU A 69 4.49 13.90 -10.90
N VAL A 70 4.51 14.44 -12.12
CA VAL A 70 4.33 15.88 -12.35
C VAL A 70 2.93 16.31 -11.93
N ASN A 71 1.92 15.51 -12.27
CA ASN A 71 0.53 15.82 -11.95
C ASN A 71 0.28 15.81 -10.43
N ILE A 72 0.87 14.85 -9.71
CA ILE A 72 0.82 14.79 -8.24
C ILE A 72 1.37 16.08 -7.61
N LYS A 73 2.47 16.62 -8.14
CA LYS A 73 3.10 17.83 -7.61
C LYS A 73 2.30 19.10 -7.88
N LYS A 74 1.44 19.07 -8.92
CA LYS A 74 0.57 20.19 -9.31
C LYS A 74 -0.78 20.17 -8.59
N GLN A 75 -1.16 19.05 -7.96
CA GLN A 75 -2.39 18.95 -7.19
C GLN A 75 -2.29 19.76 -5.89
N ALA A 76 -3.21 20.70 -5.71
CA ALA A 76 -3.23 21.58 -4.53
C ALA A 76 -3.74 20.87 -3.27
N ASP A 77 -4.57 19.85 -3.45
CA ASP A 77 -5.18 19.02 -2.42
C ASP A 77 -4.25 17.91 -1.90
N ILE A 78 -3.22 17.55 -2.68
CA ILE A 78 -2.24 16.53 -2.30
C ILE A 78 -1.00 17.22 -1.71
N LYS A 79 -0.82 17.09 -0.39
CA LYS A 79 0.39 17.60 0.27
C LYS A 79 1.51 16.55 0.29
N PRO A 80 2.79 16.97 0.17
CA PRO A 80 3.91 16.06 0.35
C PRO A 80 3.90 15.48 1.77
N SER A 81 4.40 14.25 1.88
CA SER A 81 4.58 13.58 3.17
C SER A 81 5.73 14.22 3.95
N SER A 82 5.96 13.80 5.20
CA SER A 82 7.17 14.19 5.96
C SER A 82 8.48 13.86 5.22
N GLY A 83 8.46 12.83 4.37
CA GLY A 83 9.58 12.47 3.49
C GLY A 83 9.58 13.18 2.14
N GLY A 84 8.73 14.19 1.95
CA GLY A 84 8.60 14.94 0.70
C GLY A 84 7.66 14.29 -0.33
N TRP A 85 7.88 14.65 -1.58
CA TRP A 85 7.17 14.08 -2.74
C TRP A 85 7.70 12.69 -3.07
N PRO A 86 6.85 11.79 -3.59
CA PRO A 86 7.28 10.47 -3.98
C PRO A 86 8.30 10.52 -5.11
N GLU A 87 9.25 9.61 -5.08
CA GLU A 87 10.18 9.41 -6.18
C GLU A 87 9.52 8.66 -7.34
N LEU A 88 10.12 8.78 -8.54
CA LEU A 88 9.65 8.06 -9.72
C LEU A 88 9.61 6.55 -9.51
N SER A 89 10.61 5.99 -8.81
CA SER A 89 10.71 4.58 -8.45
C SER A 89 9.51 4.12 -7.60
N GLN A 90 9.08 4.95 -6.66
CA GLN A 90 7.95 4.68 -5.78
C GLN A 90 6.63 4.69 -6.55
N ILE A 91 6.45 5.62 -7.51
CA ILE A 91 5.27 5.65 -8.38
C ILE A 91 5.23 4.42 -9.28
N GLN A 92 6.35 4.03 -9.89
CA GLN A 92 6.43 2.82 -10.71
C GLN A 92 6.08 1.56 -9.93
N ASN A 93 6.59 1.43 -8.71
CA ASN A 93 6.29 0.31 -7.83
C ASN A 93 4.81 0.32 -7.40
N ALA A 94 4.24 1.49 -7.11
CA ALA A 94 2.83 1.64 -6.80
C ALA A 94 1.95 1.21 -7.98
N SER A 95 2.19 1.71 -9.19
CA SER A 95 1.48 1.29 -10.41
C SER A 95 1.58 -0.22 -10.66
N LYS A 96 2.79 -0.80 -10.55
CA LYS A 96 2.98 -2.25 -10.68
C LYS A 96 2.15 -3.03 -9.66
N ARG A 97 2.09 -2.55 -8.42
CA ARG A 97 1.33 -3.18 -7.34
C ARG A 97 -0.17 -3.09 -7.59
N ILE A 98 -0.68 -1.91 -7.96
CA ILE A 98 -2.08 -1.68 -8.31
C ILE A 98 -2.53 -2.63 -9.42
N ARG A 99 -1.72 -2.77 -10.48
CA ARG A 99 -2.00 -3.70 -11.59
C ARG A 99 -1.99 -5.17 -11.17
N ARG A 100 -1.19 -5.56 -10.17
CA ARG A 100 -1.22 -6.91 -9.60
C ARG A 100 -2.47 -7.14 -8.74
N GLU A 101 -2.81 -6.18 -7.89
CA GLU A 101 -3.93 -6.27 -6.95
C GLU A 101 -5.30 -6.20 -7.64
N GLN A 102 -5.46 -5.30 -8.63
CA GLN A 102 -6.71 -5.09 -9.36
C GLN A 102 -6.82 -5.93 -10.64
N GLY A 103 -5.74 -6.66 -10.99
CA GLY A 103 -5.59 -7.31 -12.29
C GLY A 103 -5.32 -6.29 -13.40
N ALA A 104 -4.58 -6.72 -14.43
CA ALA A 104 -4.40 -5.89 -15.62
C ALA A 104 -5.75 -5.77 -16.35
N LYS A 105 -6.46 -4.65 -16.15
CA LYS A 105 -7.70 -4.33 -16.90
C LYS A 105 -7.45 -4.27 -18.41
N ASN A 106 -6.20 -4.01 -18.83
CA ASN A 106 -5.75 -4.04 -20.23
C ASN A 106 -5.01 -5.35 -20.59
N SER A 107 -5.18 -6.43 -19.81
CA SER A 107 -4.65 -7.72 -20.25
C SER A 107 -5.36 -8.14 -21.54
N ILE A 108 -4.65 -8.85 -22.43
CA ILE A 108 -5.24 -9.44 -23.65
C ILE A 108 -6.54 -10.20 -23.31
N LYS A 109 -6.57 -10.91 -22.18
CA LYS A 109 -7.76 -11.62 -21.69
C LYS A 109 -8.92 -10.70 -21.34
N SER A 110 -8.65 -9.53 -20.75
CA SER A 110 -9.64 -8.53 -20.39
C SER A 110 -10.22 -7.84 -21.62
N ILE A 111 -9.38 -7.53 -22.61
CA ILE A 111 -9.81 -6.95 -23.90
C ILE A 111 -10.67 -7.96 -24.67
N HIS A 112 -10.27 -9.23 -24.72
CA HIS A 112 -11.09 -10.28 -25.34
C HIS A 112 -12.47 -10.46 -24.66
N LYS A 113 -12.60 -10.12 -23.38
CA LYS A 113 -13.86 -10.18 -22.64
C LYS A 113 -14.81 -9.01 -22.96
N LEU A 114 -14.27 -7.89 -23.43
CA LEU A 114 -15.04 -6.71 -23.87
C LEU A 114 -15.44 -6.77 -25.35
N ALA A 115 -14.71 -7.54 -26.16
CA ALA A 115 -14.96 -7.71 -27.59
C ALA A 115 -16.01 -8.79 -27.92
N ARG A 116 -16.82 -9.21 -26.95
CA ARG A 116 -17.87 -10.23 -27.08
C ARG A 116 -19.17 -9.68 -26.53
#